data_AF-A0A836GYL5-F1
#
_entry.id   AF-A0A836GYL5-F1
#
_cell.length_a   1.000
_cell.length_b   1.000
_cell.length_c   1.000
_cell.angle_alpha   90.00
_cell.angle_beta   90.00
_cell.angle_gamma   90.00
#
_symmetry.space_group_name_H-M   'P 1'
#
loop_
_entity.id
_entity.type
_entity.pdbx_description
1 polymer ?
#
loop_
_entity_poly.entity_id
_entity_poly.type
_entity_poly.pdbx_seq_one_letter_code
_entity_poly.pdbx_strand_id
1 'polypeptide(L)'
;MAAPEAHAHQLLAARRVALLLKEALLVKDGLAGVSRTNFLEVVHLHDFVLRLPEELLLCEARLTALARGLRVKCRAENGITARLPTLQELVGLVPEEGVACAGASEESP
;
A
#
# COMPACT_ATOMS: atom_id res chain seq x y z
N MET A 1 -5.40 9.43 -5.43
CA MET A 1 -5.78 9.38 -4.00
C MET A 1 -6.58 10.61 -3.64
N ALA A 2 -7.58 10.47 -2.77
CA ALA A 2 -8.27 11.62 -2.19
C ALA A 2 -7.32 12.37 -1.23
N ALA A 3 -7.54 13.68 -1.04
CA ALA A 3 -6.73 14.51 -0.14
C ALA A 3 -6.51 13.91 1.29
N PRO A 4 -7.51 13.32 1.97
CA PRO A 4 -7.28 12.72 3.30
C PRO A 4 -6.40 11.46 3.27
N GLU A 5 -6.46 10.66 2.21
CA GLU A 5 -5.65 9.44 2.06
C GLU A 5 -4.17 9.80 1.85
N ALA A 6 -3.91 10.83 1.04
CA ALA A 6 -2.56 11.36 0.85
C ALA A 6 -1.97 11.93 2.14
N HIS A 7 -2.77 12.66 2.91
CA HIS A 7 -2.32 13.18 4.18
C HIS A 7 -2.03 12.07 5.21
N ALA A 8 -2.88 11.04 5.29
CA ALA A 8 -2.65 9.89 6.15
C ALA A 8 -1.36 9.14 5.75
N HIS A 9 -1.13 8.93 4.45
CA HIS A 9 0.10 8.33 3.95
C HIS A 9 1.35 9.15 4.31
N GLN A 10 1.30 10.47 4.16
CA GLN A 10 2.39 11.37 4.58
C GLN A 10 2.70 11.29 6.07
N LEU A 11 1.66 11.21 6.91
CA LEU A 11 1.83 11.07 8.36
C LEU A 11 2.49 9.73 8.70
N LEU A 12 2.02 8.63 8.10
CA LEU A 12 2.58 7.29 8.32
C LEU A 12 4.01 7.18 7.81
N ALA A 13 4.34 7.77 6.66
CA ALA A 13 5.68 7.77 6.09
C ALA A 13 6.63 8.80 6.72
N ALA A 14 6.17 9.62 7.68
CA ALA A 14 6.98 10.70 8.22
C ALA A 14 8.18 10.18 9.02
N ARG A 15 9.36 10.76 8.79
CA ARG A 15 10.61 10.40 9.52
C ARG A 15 10.45 10.43 11.04
N ARG A 16 9.63 11.34 11.58
CA ARG A 16 9.35 11.42 13.01
C ARG A 16 8.64 10.17 13.54
N VAL A 17 7.72 9.61 12.77
CA VAL A 17 7.03 8.37 13.12
C VAL A 17 8.01 7.20 13.13
N ALA A 18 8.89 7.10 12.14
CA ALA A 18 9.94 6.07 12.11
C ALA A 18 10.83 6.10 13.37
N LEU A 19 11.21 7.29 13.85
CA LEU A 19 12.00 7.44 15.09
C LEU A 19 11.23 6.97 16.32
N LEU A 20 9.98 7.41 16.48
CA LEU A 20 9.14 7.04 17.61
C LEU A 20 8.86 5.54 17.66
N LEU A 21 8.62 4.91 16.51
CA LEU A 21 8.42 3.46 16.42
C LEU A 21 9.68 2.69 16.79
N LYS A 22 10.86 3.13 16.35
CA LYS A 22 12.15 2.53 16.73
C LYS A 22 12.40 2.59 18.23
N GLU A 23 12.15 3.74 18.86
CA GLU A 23 12.31 3.89 20.31
C GLU A 23 11.29 3.04 21.08
N ALA A 24 10.03 3.03 20.65
CA ALA A 24 8.97 2.26 21.29
C ALA A 24 9.17 0.74 21.15
N LEU A 25 9.78 0.27 20.05
CA LEU A 25 10.13 -1.15 19.86
C LEU A 25 11.06 -1.67 20.95
N LEU A 26 11.96 -0.83 21.50
CA LEU A 26 12.90 -1.21 22.55
C LEU A 26 12.23 -1.45 23.91
N VAL A 27 11.04 -0.87 24.13
CA VAL A 27 10.30 -0.93 25.40
C VAL A 27 8.95 -1.63 25.28
N LYS A 28 8.65 -2.24 24.12
CA LYS A 28 7.35 -2.83 23.80
C LYS A 28 6.88 -3.91 24.78
N ASP A 29 7.80 -4.57 25.47
CA ASP A 29 7.49 -5.64 26.43
C ASP A 29 6.92 -5.09 27.74
N GLY A 30 7.01 -3.78 27.98
CA GLY A 30 6.30 -3.10 29.06
C GLY A 30 4.82 -2.82 28.77
N LEU A 31 4.33 -3.11 27.56
CA LEU A 31 2.94 -2.88 27.17
C LEU A 31 2.05 -4.09 27.53
N ALA A 32 0.83 -3.79 27.98
CA ALA A 32 -0.22 -4.80 28.13
C ALA A 32 -0.54 -5.47 26.78
N GLY A 33 -0.99 -6.72 26.79
CA GLY A 33 -1.12 -7.56 25.59
C GLY A 33 -1.82 -6.90 24.39
N VAL A 34 -2.99 -6.29 24.61
CA VAL A 34 -3.74 -5.60 23.52
C VAL A 34 -2.97 -4.38 23.00
N SER A 35 -2.39 -3.58 23.89
CA SER A 35 -1.61 -2.41 23.51
C SER A 35 -0.34 -2.79 22.74
N ARG A 36 0.30 -3.89 23.11
CA ARG A 36 1.46 -4.46 22.40
C ARG A 36 1.07 -4.90 21.00
N THR A 37 -0.04 -5.62 20.84
CA THR A 37 -0.55 -6.03 19.53
C THR A 37 -0.87 -4.83 18.65
N ASN A 38 -1.61 -3.85 19.17
CA ASN A 38 -1.92 -2.62 18.42
C ASN A 38 -0.66 -1.89 17.99
N PHE A 39 0.35 -1.82 18.86
CA PHE A 39 1.63 -1.20 18.52
C PHE A 39 2.33 -1.93 17.35
N LEU A 40 2.36 -3.26 17.37
CA LEU A 40 2.95 -4.06 16.29
C LEU A 40 2.21 -3.85 14.96
N GLU A 41 0.88 -3.73 14.99
CA GLU A 41 0.11 -3.40 13.78
C GLU A 41 0.47 -2.02 13.21
N VAL A 42 0.71 -1.02 14.06
CA VAL A 42 1.17 0.30 13.61
C VAL A 42 2.57 0.22 12.98
N VAL A 43 3.47 -0.59 13.54
CA VAL A 43 4.80 -0.85 12.96
C VAL A 43 4.64 -1.50 11.58
N HIS A 44 3.81 -2.54 11.46
CA HIS A 44 3.55 -3.19 10.18
C HIS A 44 2.97 -2.23 9.14
N LEU A 45 2.03 -1.37 9.53
CA LEU A 45 1.43 -0.37 8.64
C LEU A 45 2.46 0.68 8.17
N HIS A 46 3.32 1.16 9.06
CA HIS A 46 4.42 2.05 8.71
C HIS A 46 5.35 1.42 7.68
N ASP A 47 5.78 0.18 7.93
CA ASP A 47 6.70 -0.52 7.04
C ASP A 47 6.05 -0.81 5.68
N PHE A 48 4.77 -1.20 5.68
CA PHE A 48 4.00 -1.40 4.45
C PHE A 48 3.92 -0.13 3.60
N VAL A 49 3.63 1.00 4.22
CA VAL A 49 3.54 2.30 3.55
C VAL A 49 4.88 2.71 2.90
N LEU A 50 6.01 2.36 3.51
CA LEU A 50 7.33 2.67 2.98
C LEU A 50 7.83 1.72 1.90
N ARG A 51 7.26 0.51 1.79
CA ARG A 51 7.68 -0.51 0.83
C ARG A 51 7.29 -0.18 -0.61
N LEU A 52 6.15 0.50 -0.78
CA LEU A 52 5.60 0.76 -2.11
C LEU A 52 6.21 2.04 -2.69
N PRO A 53 6.91 1.98 -3.85
CA PRO A 53 7.41 3.17 -4.52
C PRO A 53 6.27 4.12 -4.89
N GLU A 54 6.47 5.43 -4.72
CA GLU A 54 5.47 6.44 -5.05
C GLU A 54 5.03 6.36 -6.53
N GLU A 55 5.98 6.07 -7.43
CA GLU A 55 5.72 5.90 -8.86
C GLU A 55 4.77 4.72 -9.15
N LEU A 56 4.93 3.60 -8.42
CA LEU A 56 4.06 2.43 -8.52
C LEU A 56 2.65 2.77 -8.02
N LEU A 57 2.54 3.42 -6.85
CA LEU A 57 1.27 3.87 -6.28
C LEU A 57 0.51 4.82 -7.22
N LEU A 58 1.21 5.76 -7.86
CA LEU A 58 0.63 6.67 -8.83
C LEU A 58 0.15 5.95 -10.09
N CYS A 59 0.94 5.00 -10.59
CA CYS A 59 0.60 4.19 -11.75
C CYS A 59 -0.66 3.35 -11.48
N GLU A 60 -0.68 2.63 -10.36
CA GLU A 60 -1.83 1.84 -9.91
C GLU A 60 -3.08 2.70 -9.71
N ALA A 61 -2.96 3.86 -9.05
CA ALA A 61 -4.08 4.76 -8.83
C ALA A 61 -4.70 5.23 -10.16
N ARG A 62 -3.85 5.58 -11.14
CA ARG A 62 -4.28 5.99 -12.49
C ARG A 62 -4.97 4.83 -13.23
N LEU A 63 -4.35 3.66 -13.28
CA LEU A 63 -4.89 2.49 -13.99
C LEU A 63 -6.16 1.96 -13.33
N THR A 64 -6.24 1.96 -12.00
CA THR A 64 -7.43 1.52 -11.27
C THR A 64 -8.62 2.46 -11.51
N ALA A 65 -8.37 3.78 -11.57
CA ALA A 65 -9.40 4.76 -11.92
C ALA A 65 -9.91 4.54 -13.36
N LEU A 66 -9.00 4.36 -14.31
CA LEU A 66 -9.34 4.06 -15.71
C LEU A 66 -10.12 2.75 -15.84
N ALA A 67 -9.62 1.68 -15.23
CA ALA A 67 -10.24 0.35 -15.25
C ALA A 67 -11.63 0.34 -14.62
N ARG A 68 -11.86 1.13 -13.57
CA ARG A 68 -13.18 1.29 -12.95
C ARG A 68 -14.16 1.95 -13.92
N GLY A 69 -13.74 3.03 -14.60
CA GLY A 69 -14.56 3.69 -15.62
C GLY A 69 -14.91 2.77 -16.80
N LEU A 70 -13.90 2.06 -17.33
CA LEU A 70 -14.10 1.10 -18.43
C LEU A 70 -14.97 -0.08 -18.02
N ARG A 71 -14.83 -0.59 -16.78
CA ARG A 71 -15.67 -1.68 -16.26
C ARG A 71 -17.16 -1.34 -16.27
N VAL A 72 -17.53 -0.10 -15.97
CA VAL A 72 -18.93 0.34 -16.01
C VAL A 72 -19.44 0.34 -17.45
N LYS A 73 -18.71 0.97 -18.38
CA LYS A 73 -19.09 1.06 -19.79
C LYS A 73 -19.14 -0.30 -20.49
N CYS A 74 -18.06 -1.09 -20.39
CA CYS A 74 -17.96 -2.39 -21.04
C CYS A 74 -18.99 -3.40 -20.54
N ARG A 75 -19.45 -3.28 -19.28
CA ARG A 75 -20.54 -4.13 -18.78
C ARG A 75 -21.91 -3.71 -19.31
N ALA A 76 -22.14 -2.43 -19.55
CA ALA A 76 -23.37 -1.96 -20.18
C ALA A 76 -23.45 -2.39 -21.66
N GLU A 77 -22.32 -2.43 -22.34
CA GLU A 77 -22.21 -2.68 -23.78
C GLU A 77 -21.83 -4.13 -24.15
N ASN A 78 -21.61 -5.01 -23.15
CA ASN A 78 -21.02 -6.35 -23.33
C ASN A 78 -19.69 -6.37 -24.13
N GLY A 79 -18.96 -5.25 -24.15
CA GLY A 79 -17.74 -5.06 -24.95
C GLY A 79 -16.46 -5.23 -24.14
N ILE A 80 -16.07 -6.47 -23.81
CA ILE A 80 -14.88 -6.73 -22.96
C ILE A 80 -13.55 -6.36 -23.65
N THR A 81 -13.51 -6.37 -24.98
CA THR A 81 -12.33 -6.03 -25.79
C THR A 81 -11.79 -4.64 -25.49
N ALA A 82 -12.66 -3.66 -25.23
CA ALA A 82 -12.24 -2.29 -24.89
C ALA A 82 -11.61 -2.18 -23.48
N ARG A 83 -11.79 -3.19 -22.61
CA ARG A 83 -11.24 -3.22 -21.24
C ARG A 83 -9.97 -4.08 -21.14
N LEU A 84 -9.77 -5.01 -22.07
CA LEU A 84 -8.70 -6.01 -22.01
C LEU A 84 -7.29 -5.38 -21.85
N PRO A 85 -6.91 -4.33 -22.60
CA PRO A 85 -5.58 -3.74 -22.49
C PRO A 85 -5.31 -3.18 -21.09
N THR A 86 -6.26 -2.45 -20.51
CA THR A 86 -6.12 -1.89 -19.16
C THR A 86 -6.04 -2.99 -18.09
N LEU A 87 -6.71 -4.13 -18.29
CA LEU A 87 -6.57 -5.27 -17.39
C LEU A 87 -5.19 -5.93 -17.49
N GLN A 88 -4.63 -6.02 -18.69
CA GLN A 88 -3.27 -6.55 -18.88
C GLN A 88 -2.24 -5.64 -18.21
N GLU A 89 -2.38 -4.33 -18.34
CA GLU A 89 -1.52 -3.37 -17.65
C GLU A 89 -1.65 -3.50 -16.11
N LEU A 90 -2.86 -3.63 -15.57
CA LEU A 90 -3.06 -3.86 -14.13
C LEU A 90 -2.43 -5.17 -13.64
N VAL A 91 -2.61 -6.26 -14.38
CA VAL A 91 -1.99 -7.56 -14.03
C VAL A 91 -0.47 -7.48 -14.14
N GLY A 92 0.04 -6.68 -15.07
CA GLY A 92 1.47 -6.42 -15.25
C GLY A 92 2.13 -5.72 -14.07
N LEU A 93 1.38 -4.96 -13.26
CA LEU A 93 1.91 -4.30 -12.05
C LEU A 93 2.03 -5.23 -10.84
N VAL A 94 1.25 -6.31 -10.80
CA VAL A 94 1.20 -7.24 -9.63
C VAL A 94 2.56 -7.83 -9.28
N PRO A 95 3.42 -8.25 -10.23
CA PRO A 95 4.77 -8.71 -9.89
C PRO A 95 5.65 -7.62 -9.26
N GLU A 96 5.56 -6.38 -9.73
CA GLU A 96 6.34 -5.25 -9.18
C GLU A 96 5.89 -4.92 -7.75
N GLU A 97 4.57 -4.89 -7.52
CA GLU A 97 3.97 -4.74 -6.18
C GLU A 97 4.40 -5.88 -5.25
N GLY A 98 4.36 -7.13 -5.76
CA GLY A 98 4.78 -8.32 -5.03
C GLY A 98 6.24 -8.27 -4.62
N VAL A 99 7.14 -7.84 -5.52
CA VAL A 99 8.57 -7.68 -5.22
C VAL A 99 8.78 -6.57 -4.18
N ALA A 100 8.12 -5.42 -4.32
CA ALA A 100 8.22 -4.33 -3.36
C ALA A 100 7.75 -4.76 -1.95
N CYS A 101 6.68 -5.56 -1.87
CA CYS A 101 6.17 -6.07 -0.61
C CYS A 101 7.06 -7.18 0.00
N ALA A 102 7.68 -8.03 -0.84
CA ALA A 102 8.52 -9.16 -0.42
C ALA A 102 9.95 -8.75 -0.06
N GLY A 103 10.52 -7.72 -0.70
CA GLY A 103 11.91 -7.27 -0.52
C GLY A 103 12.29 -6.78 0.90
N ALA A 104 11.33 -6.71 1.82
CA ALA A 104 11.55 -6.40 3.24
C ALA A 104 11.27 -7.59 4.19
N SER A 105 10.95 -8.78 3.65
CA SER A 105 10.74 -9.99 4.46
C SER A 105 12.04 -10.66 4.87
N GLU A 106 13.18 -10.32 4.26
CA GLU A 106 14.49 -10.92 4.60
C GLU A 106 15.24 -10.21 5.74
N GLU A 107 14.72 -9.09 6.27
CA GLU A 107 15.27 -8.41 7.46
C GLU A 107 14.50 -8.74 8.76
N SER A 108 14.00 -9.97 8.90
CA SER A 108 13.58 -10.51 10.21
C SER A 108 14.60 -11.53 10.70
N PRO A 109 15.33 -11.27 11.81
CA PRO A 109 15.94 -12.33 12.61
C PRO A 109 14.87 -13.08 13.43
#